data_AF-A0A0T7A0G7-F1
#
_entry.id   AF-A0A0T7A0G7-F1
#
_cell.length_a   1.000
_cell.length_b   1.000
_cell.length_c   1.000
_cell.angle_alpha   90.00
_cell.angle_beta   90.00
_cell.angle_gamma   90.00
#
_symmetry.space_group_name_H-M   'P 1'
#
loop_
_entity.id
_entity.type
_entity.pdbx_description
1 polymer ?
#
loop_
_entity_poly.entity_id
_entity_poly.type
_entity_poly.pdbx_seq_one_letter_code
_entity_poly.pdbx_strand_id
1 'polypeptide(L)'
;VFVCAVSCWYLLRGREKELARQSIKVASIVGLVASLAAIHTGDGSAVMVAEKQPMKLAAMEALYDGGEGVGLTVVGALNPFAQPDYAQGGEMPLRIAVPYGLSILATHSTDGYVPGVNDLLNGYTRKDGTRELSAEEKMERGRNAIVTLAEYRKVKAANANDSRLPQLAEQLKADMPYFGYGYIKDRAELVPYIPINFYAFRVMVGVGSLLLLFFIVIGFVAWRKDITRSGRWLWITAVAMLPLVYIASEAGWIVAELGRQPWAIQDMLPTVAAVSDLKAGSVSLTFFIFLVLFTVLLIAEVSIMCRVIKNYKSAQE
;
A
#
# COMPACT_ATOMS: atom_id res chain seq x y z
N VAL A 1 -2.18 13.68 -15.38
CA VAL A 1 -2.89 14.70 -14.54
C VAL A 1 -2.25 16.07 -14.68
N PHE A 2 -0.94 16.20 -14.39
CA PHE A 2 -0.21 17.48 -14.47
C PHE A 2 -0.46 18.30 -15.74
N VAL A 3 -0.32 17.69 -16.93
CA VAL A 3 -0.56 18.38 -18.21
C VAL A 3 -1.98 18.94 -18.31
N CYS A 4 -3.00 18.17 -17.89
CA CYS A 4 -4.39 18.64 -17.86
C CYS A 4 -4.57 19.80 -16.88
N ALA A 5 -3.98 19.72 -15.67
CA ALA A 5 -4.07 20.76 -14.67
C ALA A 5 -3.47 22.09 -15.16
N VAL A 6 -2.26 22.06 -15.74
CA VAL A 6 -1.60 23.24 -16.30
C VAL A 6 -2.38 23.81 -17.48
N SER A 7 -2.85 22.95 -18.39
CA SER A 7 -3.65 23.38 -19.55
C SER A 7 -4.97 24.03 -19.12
N CYS A 8 -5.67 23.44 -18.15
CA CYS A 8 -6.88 24.02 -17.59
C CYS A 8 -6.62 25.32 -16.82
N TRP A 9 -5.45 25.46 -16.18
CA TRP A 9 -5.02 26.73 -15.58
C TRP A 9 -4.82 27.83 -16.63
N TYR A 10 -4.24 27.52 -17.80
CA TYR A 10 -4.17 28.47 -18.92
C TYR A 10 -5.56 28.89 -19.41
N LEU A 11 -6.50 27.95 -19.55
CA LEU A 11 -7.89 28.24 -19.93
C LEU A 11 -8.60 29.13 -18.88
N LEU A 12 -8.39 28.89 -17.58
CA LEU A 12 -8.90 29.74 -16.50
C LEU A 12 -8.38 31.17 -16.57
N ARG A 13 -7.12 31.34 -17.02
CA ARG A 13 -6.48 32.65 -17.23
C ARG A 13 -6.78 33.25 -18.61
N GLY A 14 -7.56 32.57 -19.45
CA GLY A 14 -7.96 33.05 -20.77
C GLY A 14 -6.84 33.08 -21.82
N ARG A 15 -5.73 32.37 -21.59
CA ARG A 15 -4.51 32.39 -22.41
C ARG A 15 -4.20 31.01 -23.02
N GLU A 16 -3.35 30.98 -24.04
CA GLU A 16 -2.79 29.74 -24.62
C GLU A 16 -3.85 28.69 -24.98
N LYS A 17 -5.00 29.13 -25.52
CA LYS A 17 -6.20 28.29 -25.65
C LYS A 17 -6.00 27.10 -26.58
N GLU A 18 -5.35 27.31 -27.72
CA GLU A 18 -5.10 26.23 -28.69
C GLU A 18 -4.11 25.21 -28.14
N LEU A 19 -3.00 25.66 -27.56
CA LEU A 19 -2.03 24.79 -26.90
C LEU A 19 -2.68 23.96 -25.80
N ALA A 20 -3.46 24.61 -24.92
CA ALA A 20 -4.17 23.95 -23.83
C ALA A 20 -5.15 22.89 -24.35
N ARG A 21 -5.92 23.22 -25.39
CA ARG A 21 -6.89 22.29 -25.99
C ARG A 21 -6.21 21.04 -26.55
N GLN A 22 -5.14 21.20 -27.33
CA GLN A 22 -4.41 20.08 -27.92
C GLN A 22 -3.72 19.24 -26.84
N SER A 23 -3.12 19.90 -25.85
CA SER A 23 -2.44 19.24 -24.72
C SER A 23 -3.41 18.39 -23.90
N ILE A 24 -4.63 18.89 -23.64
CA ILE A 24 -5.64 18.12 -22.90
C ILE A 24 -6.07 16.87 -23.69
N LYS A 25 -6.23 16.95 -25.01
CA LYS A 25 -6.61 15.78 -25.82
C LYS A 25 -5.58 14.67 -25.69
N VAL A 26 -4.30 14.98 -25.88
CA VAL A 26 -3.21 14.00 -25.75
C VAL A 26 -3.13 13.47 -24.32
N ALA A 27 -3.13 14.37 -23.33
CA ALA A 27 -3.04 14.00 -21.93
C ALA A 27 -4.23 13.14 -21.46
N SER A 28 -5.42 13.34 -22.02
CA SER A 28 -6.60 12.54 -21.68
C SER A 28 -6.48 11.09 -22.17
N ILE A 29 -5.90 10.86 -23.35
CA ILE A 29 -5.69 9.51 -23.90
C ILE A 29 -4.62 8.80 -23.09
N VAL A 30 -3.45 9.45 -22.91
CA VAL A 30 -2.34 8.88 -22.14
C VAL A 30 -2.78 8.59 -20.70
N GLY A 31 -3.50 9.53 -20.08
CA GLY A 31 -4.05 9.37 -18.74
C GLY A 31 -5.04 8.22 -18.62
N LEU A 32 -5.96 8.08 -19.58
CA LEU A 32 -6.94 6.99 -19.61
C LEU A 32 -6.25 5.62 -19.71
N VAL A 33 -5.29 5.47 -20.63
CA VAL A 33 -4.53 4.23 -20.80
C VAL A 33 -3.71 3.92 -19.54
N ALA A 34 -3.03 4.92 -18.96
CA ALA A 34 -2.26 4.74 -17.73
C ALA A 34 -3.15 4.35 -16.54
N SER A 35 -4.34 4.93 -16.39
CA SER A 35 -5.29 4.57 -15.34
C SER A 35 -5.81 3.14 -15.50
N LEU A 36 -6.13 2.70 -16.72
CA LEU A 36 -6.56 1.32 -16.97
C LEU A 36 -5.43 0.32 -16.69
N ALA A 37 -4.20 0.64 -17.12
CA ALA A 37 -3.02 -0.16 -16.82
C ALA A 37 -2.79 -0.28 -15.30
N ALA A 38 -2.88 0.84 -14.57
CA ALA A 38 -2.72 0.86 -13.12
C ALA A 38 -3.78 0.00 -12.40
N ILE A 39 -5.04 0.04 -12.84
CA ILE A 39 -6.11 -0.80 -12.30
C ILE A 39 -5.80 -2.28 -12.54
N HIS A 40 -5.39 -2.63 -13.77
CA HIS A 40 -5.05 -4.01 -14.11
C HIS A 40 -3.87 -4.53 -13.28
N THR A 41 -2.79 -3.75 -13.15
CA THR A 41 -1.65 -4.14 -12.31
C THR A 41 -1.99 -4.16 -10.82
N GLY A 42 -2.94 -3.32 -10.39
CA GLY A 42 -3.44 -3.25 -9.02
C GLY A 42 -4.20 -4.51 -8.62
N ASP A 43 -5.04 -5.04 -9.51
CA ASP A 43 -5.75 -6.30 -9.31
C ASP A 43 -4.79 -7.48 -9.10
N GLY A 44 -3.79 -7.63 -9.99
CA GLY A 44 -2.77 -8.67 -9.83
C GLY A 44 -1.93 -8.49 -8.54
N SER A 45 -1.70 -7.24 -8.12
CA SER A 45 -1.03 -6.96 -6.85
C SER A 45 -1.89 -7.35 -5.63
N ALA A 46 -3.22 -7.20 -5.70
CA ALA A 46 -4.12 -7.57 -4.63
C ALA A 46 -4.12 -9.08 -4.38
N VAL A 47 -4.13 -9.88 -5.45
CA VAL A 47 -3.99 -11.35 -5.36
C VAL A 47 -2.64 -11.74 -4.73
N MET A 48 -1.54 -11.13 -5.19
CA MET A 48 -0.21 -11.37 -4.59
C MET A 48 -0.16 -11.02 -3.10
N VAL A 49 -0.82 -9.94 -2.69
CA VAL A 49 -0.92 -9.58 -1.26
C VAL A 49 -1.77 -10.60 -0.50
N ALA A 50 -2.88 -11.09 -1.06
CA ALA A 50 -3.70 -12.12 -0.44
C ALA A 50 -2.90 -13.41 -0.19
N GLU A 51 -2.07 -13.83 -1.15
CA GLU A 51 -1.27 -15.06 -1.04
C GLU A 51 -0.04 -14.92 -0.15
N LYS A 52 0.69 -13.79 -0.26
CA LYS A 52 2.01 -13.62 0.38
C LYS A 52 1.97 -12.80 1.66
N GLN A 53 1.00 -11.92 1.81
CA GLN A 53 0.85 -11.01 2.94
C GLN A 53 -0.62 -10.89 3.39
N PRO A 54 -1.28 -12.00 3.76
CA PRO A 54 -2.71 -11.98 4.09
C PRO A 54 -3.04 -11.04 5.26
N MET A 55 -2.13 -10.87 6.23
CA MET A 55 -2.30 -9.93 7.34
C MET A 55 -2.43 -8.47 6.87
N LYS A 56 -1.70 -8.12 5.80
CA LYS A 56 -1.78 -6.80 5.19
C LYS A 56 -3.14 -6.59 4.54
N LEU A 57 -3.66 -7.58 3.81
CA LEU A 57 -5.00 -7.53 3.23
C LEU A 57 -6.07 -7.39 4.32
N ALA A 58 -5.99 -8.20 5.38
CA ALA A 58 -6.90 -8.15 6.50
C ALA A 58 -6.89 -6.75 7.18
N ALA A 59 -5.72 -6.12 7.30
CA ALA A 59 -5.62 -4.76 7.81
C ALA A 59 -6.17 -3.68 6.85
N MET A 60 -6.00 -3.82 5.53
CA MET A 60 -6.59 -2.90 4.54
C MET A 60 -8.11 -2.89 4.59
N GLU A 61 -8.71 -4.05 4.88
CA GLU A 61 -10.17 -4.22 4.95
C GLU A 61 -10.73 -4.17 6.36
N ALA A 62 -9.86 -4.04 7.37
CA ALA A 62 -10.21 -4.21 8.78
C ALA A 62 -11.09 -5.46 9.00
N LEU A 63 -10.67 -6.56 8.38
CA LEU A 63 -11.30 -7.88 8.46
C LEU A 63 -10.78 -8.61 9.69
N TYR A 64 -11.57 -8.68 10.76
CA TYR A 64 -11.17 -9.33 11.99
C TYR A 64 -11.35 -10.85 11.91
N ASP A 65 -12.53 -11.29 11.48
CA ASP A 65 -12.86 -12.71 11.26
C ASP A 65 -13.01 -12.95 9.76
N GLY A 66 -12.32 -13.96 9.25
CA GLY A 66 -12.34 -14.32 7.85
C GLY A 66 -13.52 -15.20 7.46
N GLY A 67 -13.60 -15.51 6.17
CA GLY A 67 -14.68 -16.31 5.64
C GLY A 67 -14.68 -16.39 4.13
N GLU A 68 -15.72 -17.02 3.60
CA GLU A 68 -16.02 -17.07 2.16
C GLU A 68 -17.04 -15.99 1.79
N GLY A 69 -16.97 -15.48 0.56
CA GLY A 69 -17.89 -14.45 0.08
C GLY A 69 -17.80 -13.11 0.80
N VAL A 70 -16.61 -12.77 1.30
CA VAL A 70 -16.37 -11.54 2.05
C VAL A 70 -16.55 -10.33 1.14
N GLY A 71 -17.31 -9.35 1.62
CA GLY A 71 -17.57 -8.10 0.90
C GLY A 71 -16.41 -7.10 1.00
N LEU A 72 -16.14 -6.40 -0.11
CA LEU A 72 -15.15 -5.31 -0.17
C LEU A 72 -15.75 -4.05 0.45
N THR A 73 -15.16 -3.55 1.52
CA THR A 73 -15.69 -2.41 2.28
C THR A 73 -15.39 -1.10 1.56
N VAL A 74 -16.45 -0.41 1.10
CA VAL A 74 -16.34 0.89 0.41
C VAL A 74 -16.30 2.04 1.40
N VAL A 75 -17.16 1.99 2.42
CA VAL A 75 -17.25 3.00 3.49
C VAL A 75 -17.25 2.29 4.83
N GLY A 76 -16.55 2.86 5.81
CA GLY A 76 -16.56 2.40 7.19
C GLY A 76 -15.91 3.43 8.10
N ALA A 77 -16.23 3.38 9.39
CA ALA A 77 -15.75 4.33 10.39
C ALA A 77 -14.91 3.61 11.44
N LEU A 78 -13.59 3.81 11.37
CA LEU A 78 -12.63 3.38 12.39
C LEU A 78 -12.08 4.59 13.15
N ASN A 79 -11.73 4.40 14.42
CA ASN A 79 -10.95 5.39 15.14
C ASN A 79 -9.54 5.47 14.51
N PRO A 80 -9.11 6.61 13.93
CA PRO A 80 -7.81 6.71 13.29
C PRO A 80 -6.63 6.72 14.27
N PHE A 81 -6.89 6.87 15.57
CA PHE A 81 -5.87 7.01 16.62
C PHE A 81 -5.86 5.86 17.64
N ALA A 82 -6.73 4.87 17.50
CA ALA A 82 -6.74 3.68 18.34
C ALA A 82 -6.79 2.41 17.49
N GLN A 83 -5.98 1.41 17.85
CA GLN A 83 -6.09 0.08 17.26
C GLN A 83 -7.46 -0.50 17.67
N PRO A 84 -8.28 -0.99 16.74
CA PRO A 84 -9.54 -1.62 17.08
C PRO A 84 -9.31 -2.92 17.86
N ASP A 85 -10.26 -3.28 18.71
CA ASP A 85 -10.25 -4.56 19.41
C ASP A 85 -10.70 -5.68 18.46
N TYR A 86 -9.78 -6.09 17.58
CA TYR A 86 -10.01 -7.16 16.62
C TYR A 86 -10.28 -8.51 17.29
N ALA A 87 -9.86 -8.71 18.56
CA ALA A 87 -10.04 -9.97 19.27
C ALA A 87 -11.50 -10.25 19.64
N GLN A 88 -12.32 -9.20 19.79
CA GLN A 88 -13.78 -9.35 19.97
C GLN A 88 -14.50 -9.70 18.67
N GLY A 89 -13.81 -9.61 17.52
CA GLY A 89 -14.40 -9.82 16.22
C GLY A 89 -15.41 -8.73 15.84
N GLY A 90 -16.31 -9.08 14.91
CA GLY A 90 -17.42 -8.23 14.50
C GLY A 90 -17.11 -7.27 13.36
N GLU A 91 -18.09 -6.42 13.02
CA GLU A 91 -17.98 -5.46 11.92
C GLU A 91 -17.74 -4.04 12.42
N MET A 92 -16.97 -3.27 11.67
CA MET A 92 -16.78 -1.85 11.97
C MET A 92 -18.08 -1.06 11.83
N PRO A 93 -18.25 0.04 12.59
CA PRO A 93 -19.37 0.95 12.43
C PRO A 93 -19.52 1.51 11.01
N LEU A 94 -20.76 1.73 10.58
CA LEU A 94 -21.10 2.34 9.29
C LEU A 94 -20.53 1.60 8.07
N ARG A 95 -20.31 0.30 8.19
CA ARG A 95 -19.79 -0.52 7.10
C ARG A 95 -20.78 -0.61 5.94
N ILE A 96 -20.34 -0.13 4.77
CA ILE A 96 -21.00 -0.33 3.49
C ILE A 96 -20.01 -1.10 2.61
N ALA A 97 -20.37 -2.30 2.21
CA ALA A 97 -19.52 -3.18 1.43
C ALA A 97 -20.21 -3.66 0.15
N VAL A 98 -19.41 -3.91 -0.89
CA VAL A 98 -19.85 -4.61 -2.11
C VAL A 98 -19.79 -6.10 -1.83
N PRO A 99 -20.93 -6.83 -1.86
CA PRO A 99 -20.97 -8.26 -1.59
C PRO A 99 -19.98 -9.04 -2.45
N TYR A 100 -19.32 -10.05 -1.88
CA TYR A 100 -18.30 -10.89 -2.54
C TYR A 100 -17.05 -10.15 -3.06
N GLY A 101 -17.00 -8.82 -2.98
CA GLY A 101 -15.97 -8.02 -3.63
C GLY A 101 -14.55 -8.34 -3.16
N LEU A 102 -14.36 -8.63 -1.86
CA LEU A 102 -13.03 -8.93 -1.32
C LEU A 102 -12.60 -10.34 -1.70
N SER A 103 -13.51 -11.32 -1.65
CA SER A 103 -13.23 -12.68 -2.13
C SER A 103 -12.85 -12.68 -3.61
N ILE A 104 -13.58 -11.94 -4.45
CA ILE A 104 -13.25 -11.79 -5.87
C ILE A 104 -11.89 -11.12 -6.05
N LEU A 105 -11.61 -10.02 -5.34
CA LEU A 105 -10.34 -9.31 -5.45
C LEU A 105 -9.14 -10.15 -5.01
N ALA A 106 -9.31 -10.95 -3.96
CA ALA A 106 -8.24 -11.74 -3.35
C ALA A 106 -7.97 -13.06 -4.08
N THR A 107 -9.01 -13.68 -4.64
CA THR A 107 -8.93 -15.07 -5.14
C THR A 107 -9.47 -15.27 -6.56
N HIS A 108 -10.00 -14.21 -7.18
CA HIS A 108 -10.78 -14.28 -8.44
C HIS A 108 -11.99 -15.23 -8.38
N SER A 109 -12.47 -15.58 -7.18
CA SER A 109 -13.66 -16.40 -6.97
C SER A 109 -14.60 -15.79 -5.92
N THR A 110 -15.90 -15.97 -6.09
CA THR A 110 -16.92 -15.48 -5.15
C THR A 110 -16.92 -16.23 -3.82
N ASP A 111 -16.52 -17.50 -3.84
CA ASP A 111 -16.47 -18.37 -2.66
C ASP A 111 -15.05 -18.43 -2.05
N GLY A 112 -14.08 -17.69 -2.55
CA GLY A 112 -12.71 -17.71 -2.05
C GLY A 112 -12.64 -17.33 -0.57
N TYR A 113 -11.93 -18.16 0.21
CA TYR A 113 -11.71 -17.90 1.63
C TYR A 113 -10.67 -16.78 1.81
N VAL A 114 -11.05 -15.73 2.52
CA VAL A 114 -10.17 -14.62 2.88
C VAL A 114 -9.96 -14.67 4.40
N PRO A 115 -8.74 -14.94 4.88
CA PRO A 115 -8.48 -15.01 6.32
C PRO A 115 -8.51 -13.62 6.95
N GLY A 116 -9.15 -13.50 8.11
CA GLY A 116 -9.14 -12.31 8.95
C GLY A 116 -7.93 -12.26 9.87
N VAL A 117 -7.81 -11.17 10.63
CA VAL A 117 -6.75 -11.00 11.64
C VAL A 117 -6.75 -12.16 12.64
N ASN A 118 -7.93 -12.56 13.15
CA ASN A 118 -8.04 -13.62 14.14
C ASN A 118 -7.68 -15.00 13.58
N ASP A 119 -8.01 -15.30 12.32
CA ASP A 119 -7.63 -16.54 11.65
C ASP A 119 -6.11 -16.64 11.48
N LEU A 120 -5.47 -15.52 11.14
CA LEU A 120 -4.03 -15.46 10.94
C LEU A 120 -3.25 -15.60 12.25
N LEU A 121 -3.84 -15.14 13.35
CA LEU A 121 -3.27 -15.31 14.69
C LEU A 121 -3.51 -16.71 15.25
N ASN A 122 -4.73 -17.23 15.16
CA ASN A 122 -5.10 -18.52 15.77
C ASN A 122 -4.77 -19.73 14.88
N GLY A 123 -4.44 -19.50 13.61
CA GLY A 123 -4.30 -20.54 12.59
C GLY A 123 -5.66 -20.89 11.98
N TYR A 124 -5.64 -21.30 10.72
CA TYR A 124 -6.85 -21.65 9.96
C TYR A 124 -6.55 -22.77 8.96
N THR A 125 -7.60 -23.41 8.46
CA THR A 125 -7.47 -24.45 7.42
C THR A 125 -7.80 -23.83 6.07
N ARG A 126 -6.88 -23.94 5.13
CA ARG A 126 -7.10 -23.53 3.75
C ARG A 126 -8.04 -24.52 3.05
N LYS A 127 -8.61 -24.08 1.92
CA LYS A 127 -9.46 -24.93 1.06
C LYS A 127 -8.77 -26.18 0.54
N ASP A 128 -7.43 -26.15 0.44
CA ASP A 128 -6.61 -27.30 0.04
C ASP A 128 -6.42 -28.34 1.16
N GLY A 129 -7.00 -28.10 2.35
CA GLY A 129 -6.86 -28.95 3.53
C GLY A 129 -5.57 -28.73 4.31
N THR A 130 -4.70 -27.81 3.87
CA THR A 130 -3.48 -27.47 4.62
C THR A 130 -3.83 -26.58 5.81
N ARG A 131 -3.28 -26.92 6.97
CA ARG A 131 -3.43 -26.13 8.19
C ARG A 131 -2.33 -25.08 8.24
N GLU A 132 -2.72 -23.82 8.24
CA GLU A 132 -1.83 -22.71 8.58
C GLU A 132 -1.60 -22.68 10.09
N LEU A 133 -0.33 -22.56 10.48
CA LEU A 133 0.08 -22.52 11.88
C LEU A 133 -0.40 -21.21 12.53
N SER A 134 -0.73 -21.30 13.81
CA SER A 134 -0.98 -20.14 14.68
C SER A 134 0.27 -19.27 14.82
N ALA A 135 0.07 -18.02 15.21
CA ALA A 135 1.15 -17.09 15.53
C ALA A 135 2.06 -17.66 16.63
N GLU A 136 1.50 -18.28 17.66
CA GLU A 136 2.24 -18.86 18.77
C GLU A 136 3.11 -20.03 18.32
N GLU A 137 2.57 -20.94 17.49
CA GLU A 137 3.32 -22.05 16.89
C GLU A 137 4.46 -21.53 15.99
N LYS A 138 4.20 -20.48 15.19
CA LYS A 138 5.22 -19.83 14.34
C LYS A 138 6.33 -19.19 15.19
N MET A 139 5.97 -18.49 16.26
CA MET A 139 6.91 -17.87 17.20
C MET A 139 7.77 -18.92 17.91
N GLU A 140 7.19 -20.05 18.31
CA GLU A 140 7.94 -21.16 18.90
C GLU A 140 8.94 -21.76 17.91
N ARG A 141 8.52 -22.08 16.70
CA ARG A 141 9.41 -22.57 15.64
C ARG A 141 10.51 -21.56 15.30
N GLY A 142 10.19 -20.27 15.25
CA GLY A 142 11.18 -19.21 15.07
C GLY A 142 12.24 -19.18 16.18
N ARG A 143 11.83 -19.31 17.45
CA ARG A 143 12.77 -19.42 18.57
C ARG A 143 13.65 -20.66 18.46
N ASN A 144 13.07 -21.80 18.09
CA ASN A 144 13.81 -23.03 17.85
C ASN A 144 14.83 -22.84 16.72
N ALA A 145 14.44 -22.22 15.59
CA ALA A 145 15.35 -21.94 14.48
C ALA A 145 16.56 -21.10 14.90
N ILE A 146 16.38 -20.09 15.75
CA ILE A 146 17.47 -19.25 16.27
C ILE A 146 18.43 -20.08 17.12
N VAL A 147 17.90 -20.89 18.04
CA VAL A 147 18.71 -21.75 18.92
C VAL A 147 19.45 -22.81 18.11
N THR A 148 18.76 -23.52 17.22
CA THR A 148 19.34 -24.55 16.33
C THR A 148 20.40 -23.96 15.41
N LEU A 149 20.20 -22.75 14.87
CA LEU A 149 21.21 -22.07 14.05
C LEU A 149 22.46 -21.73 14.85
N ALA A 150 22.30 -21.23 16.07
CA ALA A 150 23.43 -20.92 16.95
C ALA A 150 24.22 -22.19 17.31
N GLU A 151 23.51 -23.28 17.63
CA GLU A 151 24.12 -24.58 17.90
C GLU A 151 24.83 -25.15 16.67
N TYR A 152 24.18 -25.16 15.50
CA TYR A 152 24.75 -25.63 14.24
C TYR A 152 26.06 -24.89 13.91
N ARG A 153 26.09 -23.56 14.06
CA ARG A 153 27.31 -22.75 13.86
C ARG A 153 28.41 -23.12 14.84
N LYS A 154 28.08 -23.31 16.11
CA LYS A 154 29.03 -23.68 17.17
C LYS A 154 29.62 -25.07 16.93
N VAL A 155 28.79 -26.05 16.63
CA VAL A 155 29.20 -27.44 16.36
C VAL A 155 30.06 -27.51 15.09
N LYS A 156 29.62 -26.85 14.01
CA LYS A 156 30.37 -26.80 12.75
C LYS A 156 31.74 -26.13 12.89
N ALA A 157 31.84 -25.09 13.72
CA ALA A 157 33.10 -24.43 14.02
C ALA A 157 34.05 -25.31 14.85
N ALA A 158 33.52 -26.17 15.72
CA ALA A 158 34.32 -27.08 16.54
C ALA A 158 34.76 -28.34 15.76
N ASN A 159 33.87 -28.95 14.98
CA ASN A 159 34.16 -30.12 14.15
C ASN A 159 33.24 -30.16 12.93
N ALA A 160 33.83 -30.06 11.74
CA ALA A 160 33.10 -30.04 10.47
C ALA A 160 32.41 -31.37 10.11
N ASN A 161 32.80 -32.49 10.74
CA ASN A 161 32.27 -33.83 10.48
C ASN A 161 31.48 -34.41 11.67
N ASP A 162 30.97 -33.56 12.56
CA ASP A 162 30.14 -33.99 13.71
C ASP A 162 28.83 -34.63 13.21
N SER A 163 28.48 -35.80 13.76
CA SER A 163 27.30 -36.58 13.38
C SER A 163 25.96 -35.89 13.65
N ARG A 164 25.95 -34.82 14.46
CA ARG A 164 24.75 -34.02 14.74
C ARG A 164 24.45 -32.99 13.66
N LEU A 165 25.41 -32.64 12.81
CA LEU A 165 25.23 -31.61 11.78
C LEU A 165 24.09 -31.92 10.79
N PRO A 166 23.90 -33.15 10.29
CA PRO A 166 22.77 -33.47 9.42
C PRO A 166 21.42 -33.27 10.11
N GLN A 167 21.28 -33.71 11.37
CA GLN A 167 20.04 -33.58 12.14
C GLN A 167 19.72 -32.11 12.43
N LEU A 168 20.71 -31.33 12.85
CA LEU A 168 20.57 -29.89 13.08
C LEU A 168 20.23 -29.14 11.79
N ALA A 169 20.80 -29.54 10.65
CA ALA A 169 20.49 -28.94 9.36
C ALA A 169 19.06 -29.25 8.90
N GLU A 170 18.57 -30.47 9.15
CA GLU A 170 17.20 -30.87 8.83
C GLU A 170 16.18 -30.12 9.70
N GLN A 171 16.42 -30.05 11.01
CA GLN A 171 15.58 -29.28 11.93
C GLN A 171 15.59 -27.78 11.56
N LEU A 172 16.78 -27.22 11.30
CA LEU A 172 16.90 -25.83 10.88
C LEU A 172 16.12 -25.59 9.58
N LYS A 173 16.20 -26.50 8.59
CA LYS A 173 15.46 -26.37 7.33
C LYS A 173 13.94 -26.34 7.54
N ALA A 174 13.43 -27.12 8.50
CA ALA A 174 12.01 -27.17 8.82
C ALA A 174 11.50 -25.87 9.50
N ASP A 175 12.32 -25.28 10.38
CA ASP A 175 11.93 -24.10 11.16
C ASP A 175 12.36 -22.77 10.51
N MET A 176 13.28 -22.79 9.54
CA MET A 176 13.81 -21.58 8.85
C MET A 176 12.72 -20.66 8.29
N PRO A 177 11.61 -21.15 7.69
CA PRO A 177 10.55 -20.27 7.18
C PRO A 177 9.93 -19.35 8.25
N TYR A 178 10.06 -19.71 9.53
CA TYR A 178 9.51 -18.95 10.66
C TYR A 178 10.59 -18.22 11.46
N PHE A 179 11.83 -18.16 10.98
CA PHE A 179 12.98 -17.61 11.71
C PHE A 179 12.71 -16.21 12.27
N GLY A 180 12.09 -15.32 11.49
CA GLY A 180 11.80 -13.95 11.91
C GLY A 180 10.81 -13.85 13.08
N TYR A 181 9.89 -14.81 13.21
CA TYR A 181 8.92 -14.84 14.30
C TYR A 181 9.58 -15.08 15.67
N GLY A 182 10.79 -15.63 15.71
CA GLY A 182 11.53 -15.86 16.95
C GLY A 182 11.95 -14.60 17.70
N TYR A 183 11.97 -13.45 17.02
CA TYR A 183 12.28 -12.13 17.61
C TYR A 183 11.05 -11.39 18.15
N ILE A 184 9.85 -11.82 17.78
CA ILE A 184 8.59 -11.21 18.21
C ILE A 184 8.27 -11.69 19.61
N LYS A 185 7.82 -10.77 20.48
CA LYS A 185 7.52 -11.09 21.89
C LYS A 185 6.04 -11.33 22.12
N ASP A 186 5.21 -10.52 21.50
CA ASP A 186 3.75 -10.58 21.59
C ASP A 186 3.15 -10.80 20.20
N ARG A 187 2.15 -11.67 20.11
CA ARG A 187 1.40 -11.93 18.87
C ARG A 187 0.72 -10.67 18.35
N ALA A 188 0.36 -9.73 19.23
CA ALA A 188 -0.26 -8.47 18.83
C ALA A 188 0.68 -7.59 17.97
N GLU A 189 2.01 -7.75 18.09
CA GLU A 189 2.99 -7.03 17.26
C GLU A 189 2.97 -7.48 15.80
N LEU A 190 2.42 -8.67 15.50
CA LEU A 190 2.27 -9.17 14.13
C LEU A 190 1.19 -8.44 13.34
N VAL A 191 0.27 -7.76 14.03
CA VAL A 191 -0.84 -7.05 13.42
C VAL A 191 -0.40 -5.61 13.12
N PRO A 192 -0.30 -5.19 11.85
CA PRO A 192 0.01 -3.81 11.53
C PRO A 192 -1.12 -2.90 12.01
N TYR A 193 -0.83 -1.60 12.13
CA TYR A 193 -1.83 -0.64 12.55
C TYR A 193 -2.99 -0.60 11.55
N ILE A 194 -4.18 -1.03 11.96
CA ILE A 194 -5.30 -1.28 11.06
C ILE A 194 -5.87 0.04 10.50
N PRO A 195 -6.16 1.08 11.32
CA PRO A 195 -6.82 2.29 10.83
C PRO A 195 -6.07 2.99 9.71
N ILE A 196 -4.73 3.10 9.80
CA ILE A 196 -3.94 3.79 8.78
C ILE A 196 -3.96 3.05 7.45
N ASN A 197 -3.84 1.72 7.48
CA ASN A 197 -3.89 0.88 6.28
C ASN A 197 -5.29 0.91 5.65
N PHE A 198 -6.33 0.84 6.48
CA PHE A 198 -7.72 0.91 6.06
C PHE A 198 -8.03 2.23 5.33
N TYR A 199 -7.69 3.38 5.93
CA TYR A 199 -7.98 4.67 5.30
C TYR A 199 -7.09 4.95 4.09
N ALA A 200 -5.80 4.60 4.15
CA ALA A 200 -4.90 4.79 3.03
C ALA A 200 -5.31 3.95 1.80
N PHE A 201 -5.75 2.69 2.00
CA PHE A 201 -6.27 1.86 0.91
C PHE A 201 -7.49 2.49 0.23
N ARG A 202 -8.43 3.02 1.01
CA ARG A 202 -9.62 3.72 0.49
C ARG A 202 -9.29 4.99 -0.26
N VAL A 203 -8.36 5.80 0.25
CA VAL A 203 -7.89 7.00 -0.44
C VAL A 203 -7.23 6.62 -1.77
N MET A 204 -6.37 5.60 -1.78
CA MET A 204 -5.70 5.12 -2.97
C MET A 204 -6.70 4.63 -4.04
N VAL A 205 -7.59 3.70 -3.70
CA VAL A 205 -8.56 3.12 -4.64
C VAL A 205 -9.62 4.15 -5.05
N GLY A 206 -10.11 4.95 -4.10
CA GLY A 206 -11.10 5.99 -4.34
C GLY A 206 -10.59 7.08 -5.28
N VAL A 207 -9.39 7.61 -5.02
CA VAL A 207 -8.77 8.60 -5.92
C VAL A 207 -8.36 7.97 -7.25
N GLY A 208 -7.85 6.73 -7.26
CA GLY A 208 -7.54 6.01 -8.51
C GLY A 208 -8.75 5.87 -9.43
N SER A 209 -9.90 5.50 -8.86
CA SER A 209 -11.19 5.41 -9.56
C SER A 209 -11.67 6.79 -10.04
N LEU A 210 -11.50 7.83 -9.22
CA LEU A 210 -11.81 9.21 -9.59
C LEU A 210 -10.94 9.70 -10.75
N LEU A 211 -9.66 9.34 -10.80
CA LEU A 211 -8.75 9.70 -11.89
C LEU A 211 -9.16 9.05 -13.21
N LEU A 212 -9.61 7.78 -13.18
CA LEU A 212 -10.17 7.12 -14.36
C LEU A 212 -11.39 7.90 -14.89
N LEU A 213 -12.34 8.20 -14.01
CA LEU A 213 -13.53 8.98 -14.36
C LEU A 213 -13.15 10.37 -14.91
N PHE A 214 -12.18 11.03 -14.28
CA PHE A 214 -11.67 12.33 -14.72
C PHE A 214 -11.15 12.29 -16.16
N PHE A 215 -10.34 11.29 -16.52
CA PHE A 215 -9.81 11.17 -17.89
C PHE A 215 -10.90 10.85 -18.92
N ILE A 216 -11.90 10.05 -18.56
CA ILE A 216 -13.07 9.79 -19.41
C ILE A 216 -13.84 11.10 -19.67
N VAL A 217 -14.17 11.84 -18.62
CA VAL A 217 -14.97 13.08 -18.73
C VAL A 217 -14.21 14.17 -19.45
N ILE A 218 -12.96 14.46 -19.07
CA ILE A 218 -12.18 15.53 -19.69
C ILE A 218 -11.81 15.20 -21.14
N GLY A 219 -11.55 13.92 -21.44
CA GLY A 219 -11.32 13.43 -22.80
C GLY A 219 -12.58 13.57 -23.66
N PHE A 220 -13.73 13.11 -23.16
CA PHE A 220 -14.99 13.26 -23.87
C PHE A 220 -15.30 14.72 -24.19
N VAL A 221 -15.14 15.63 -23.22
CA VAL A 221 -15.36 17.07 -23.43
C VAL A 221 -14.33 17.64 -24.41
N ALA A 222 -13.06 17.27 -24.31
CA ALA A 222 -12.02 17.78 -25.20
C ALA A 222 -12.20 17.36 -26.66
N TRP A 223 -12.77 16.18 -26.91
CA TRP A 223 -12.94 15.62 -28.26
C TRP A 223 -14.31 15.92 -28.87
N ARG A 224 -15.39 15.93 -28.08
CA ARG A 224 -16.77 16.08 -28.58
C ARG A 224 -17.33 17.49 -28.40
N LYS A 225 -16.75 18.30 -27.52
CA LYS A 225 -17.20 19.66 -27.21
C LYS A 225 -16.04 20.65 -27.32
N ASP A 226 -16.36 21.94 -27.25
CA ASP A 226 -15.36 22.97 -27.12
C ASP A 226 -14.95 23.12 -25.65
N ILE A 227 -13.79 22.56 -25.29
CA ILE A 227 -13.26 22.63 -23.93
C ILE A 227 -12.94 24.07 -23.49
N THR A 228 -12.74 24.99 -24.44
CA THR A 228 -12.49 26.41 -24.14
C THR A 228 -13.76 27.16 -23.71
N ARG A 229 -14.94 26.58 -23.98
CA ARG A 229 -16.26 27.09 -23.54
C ARG A 229 -16.88 26.24 -22.43
N SER A 230 -16.25 25.13 -22.09
CA SER A 230 -16.73 24.21 -21.06
C SER A 230 -16.52 24.86 -19.69
N GLY A 231 -17.61 25.09 -18.95
CA GLY A 231 -17.64 26.00 -17.79
C GLY A 231 -16.51 25.81 -16.79
N ARG A 232 -16.17 26.92 -16.10
CA ARG A 232 -15.01 27.05 -15.17
C ARG A 232 -14.85 25.89 -14.18
N TRP A 233 -15.93 25.24 -13.78
CA TRP A 233 -15.92 24.07 -12.91
C TRP A 233 -15.00 22.96 -13.39
N LEU A 234 -15.06 22.59 -14.68
CA LEU A 234 -14.24 21.50 -15.23
C LEU A 234 -12.74 21.81 -15.14
N TRP A 235 -12.37 23.07 -15.41
CA TRP A 235 -10.99 23.51 -15.33
C TRP A 235 -10.49 23.55 -13.89
N ILE A 236 -11.33 23.97 -12.93
CA ILE A 236 -11.02 23.91 -11.50
C ILE A 236 -10.85 22.46 -11.05
N THR A 237 -11.69 21.54 -11.54
CA THR A 237 -11.58 20.11 -11.19
C THR A 237 -10.24 19.55 -11.65
N ALA A 238 -9.79 19.88 -12.87
CA ALA A 238 -8.49 19.44 -13.38
C ALA A 238 -7.31 19.95 -12.54
N VAL A 239 -7.38 21.18 -12.04
CA VAL A 239 -6.36 21.72 -11.13
C VAL A 239 -6.42 21.01 -9.77
N ALA A 240 -7.62 20.75 -9.24
CA ALA A 240 -7.81 20.04 -7.98
C ALA A 240 -7.36 18.56 -8.02
N MET A 241 -7.36 17.92 -9.19
CA MET A 241 -6.82 16.56 -9.36
C MET A 241 -5.31 16.47 -9.13
N LEU A 242 -4.57 17.58 -9.27
CA LEU A 242 -3.12 17.58 -9.13
C LEU A 242 -2.65 17.19 -7.71
N PRO A 243 -3.09 17.84 -6.61
CA PRO A 243 -2.72 17.37 -5.27
C PRO A 243 -3.27 15.98 -4.95
N LEU A 244 -4.45 15.63 -5.47
CA LEU A 244 -5.06 14.32 -5.21
C LEU A 244 -4.24 13.15 -5.76
N VAL A 245 -3.62 13.28 -6.94
CA VAL A 245 -2.78 12.19 -7.47
C VAL A 245 -1.55 11.94 -6.61
N TYR A 246 -0.95 12.98 -6.01
CA TYR A 246 0.16 12.82 -5.06
C TYR A 246 -0.34 12.16 -3.77
N ILE A 247 -1.49 12.59 -3.23
CA ILE A 247 -2.08 11.97 -2.04
C ILE A 247 -2.35 10.47 -2.28
N ALA A 248 -2.89 10.08 -3.45
CA ALA A 248 -3.13 8.68 -3.79
C ALA A 248 -1.83 7.87 -3.89
N SER A 249 -0.78 8.48 -4.44
CA SER A 249 0.56 7.88 -4.53
C SER A 249 1.15 7.60 -3.15
N GLU A 250 1.13 8.60 -2.26
CA GLU A 250 1.61 8.44 -0.87
C GLU A 250 0.75 7.44 -0.09
N ALA A 251 -0.57 7.45 -0.29
CA ALA A 251 -1.47 6.48 0.32
C ALA A 251 -1.14 5.04 -0.13
N GLY A 252 -0.79 4.84 -1.40
CA GLY A 252 -0.33 3.54 -1.90
C GLY A 252 0.98 3.07 -1.24
N TRP A 253 1.94 3.97 -1.03
CA TRP A 253 3.17 3.67 -0.30
C TRP A 253 2.92 3.37 1.18
N ILE A 254 2.01 4.11 1.82
CA ILE A 254 1.61 3.86 3.21
C ILE A 254 1.04 2.44 3.33
N VAL A 255 0.10 2.07 2.46
CA VAL A 255 -0.46 0.72 2.41
C VAL A 255 0.63 -0.31 2.17
N ALA A 256 1.57 -0.03 1.25
CA ALA A 256 2.63 -0.96 0.89
C ALA A 256 3.57 -1.27 2.06
N GLU A 257 4.03 -0.22 2.75
CA GLU A 257 5.08 -0.29 3.78
C GLU A 257 4.53 -0.48 5.19
N LEU A 258 3.51 0.29 5.60
CA LEU A 258 2.94 0.17 6.94
C LEU A 258 2.09 -1.10 7.07
N GLY A 259 1.50 -1.58 5.97
CA GLY A 259 0.78 -2.85 5.95
C GLY A 259 1.70 -4.07 6.08
N ARG A 260 3.00 -3.89 5.85
CA ARG A 260 4.01 -4.95 5.98
C ARG A 260 4.65 -5.02 7.37
N GLN A 261 4.42 -4.03 8.22
CA GLN A 261 4.87 -4.08 9.62
C GLN A 261 4.31 -5.34 10.30
N PRO A 262 5.12 -6.04 11.12
CA PRO A 262 6.43 -5.66 11.65
C PRO A 262 7.63 -6.11 10.79
N TRP A 263 7.46 -6.46 9.51
CA TRP A 263 8.50 -7.10 8.70
C TRP A 263 9.34 -6.12 7.87
N ALA A 264 10.67 -6.20 8.02
CA ALA A 264 11.64 -5.61 7.08
C ALA A 264 11.95 -6.55 5.90
N ILE A 265 11.93 -7.87 6.13
CA ILE A 265 11.82 -8.92 5.12
C ILE A 265 10.76 -9.87 5.63
N GLN A 266 9.74 -10.14 4.80
CA GLN A 266 8.57 -10.95 5.18
C GLN A 266 9.00 -12.28 5.82
N ASP A 267 8.43 -12.59 6.98
CA ASP A 267 8.64 -13.81 7.79
C ASP A 267 10.08 -14.08 8.29
N MET A 268 11.06 -13.29 7.85
CA MET A 268 12.49 -13.57 8.04
C MET A 268 13.19 -12.53 8.92
N LEU A 269 12.96 -11.24 8.67
CA LEU A 269 13.64 -10.16 9.37
C LEU A 269 12.63 -9.12 9.84
N PRO A 270 12.27 -9.09 11.12
CA PRO A 270 11.40 -8.04 11.65
C PRO A 270 12.15 -6.72 11.81
N THR A 271 11.41 -5.61 11.79
CA THR A 271 11.94 -4.25 11.87
C THR A 271 12.70 -4.01 13.17
N VAL A 272 12.23 -4.58 14.29
CA VAL A 272 12.91 -4.51 15.59
C VAL A 272 14.31 -5.15 15.59
N ALA A 273 14.55 -6.13 14.72
CA ALA A 273 15.85 -6.79 14.59
C ALA A 273 16.73 -6.16 13.50
N ALA A 274 16.18 -5.28 12.66
CA ALA A 274 16.87 -4.64 11.55
C ALA A 274 17.51 -3.28 11.90
N VAL A 275 17.25 -2.75 13.11
CA VAL A 275 17.76 -1.44 13.54
C VAL A 275 19.24 -1.53 13.91
N SER A 276 20.06 -0.64 13.33
CA SER A 276 21.46 -0.48 13.70
C SER A 276 21.60 0.10 15.11
N ASP A 277 22.64 -0.34 15.84
CA ASP A 277 22.97 0.16 17.17
C ASP A 277 23.60 1.57 17.10
N LEU A 278 22.74 2.59 16.94
CA LEU A 278 23.12 4.00 16.85
C LEU A 278 22.43 4.83 17.92
N LYS A 279 23.13 5.84 18.42
CA LYS A 279 22.54 6.79 19.39
C LYS A 279 21.39 7.57 18.74
N ALA A 280 20.23 7.57 19.39
CA ALA A 280 19.02 8.26 18.92
C ALA A 280 19.26 9.73 18.51
N GLY A 281 20.15 10.44 19.23
CA GLY A 281 20.50 11.83 18.92
C GLY A 281 21.17 12.04 17.55
N SER A 282 21.98 11.09 17.08
CA SER A 282 22.61 11.19 15.76
C SER A 282 21.59 10.97 14.64
N VAL A 283 20.64 10.05 14.86
CA VAL A 283 19.55 9.78 13.92
C VAL A 283 18.61 10.99 13.83
N SER A 284 18.22 11.59 14.96
CA SER A 284 17.36 12.78 14.93
C SER A 284 18.03 13.97 14.25
N LEU A 285 19.33 14.18 14.50
CA LEU A 285 20.06 15.29 13.87
C LEU A 285 20.10 15.15 12.34
N THR A 286 20.49 13.97 11.84
CA THR A 286 20.53 13.70 10.40
C THR A 286 19.14 13.80 9.77
N PHE A 287 18.10 13.30 10.44
CA PHE A 287 16.71 13.46 10.01
C PHE A 287 16.33 14.93 9.80
N PHE A 288 16.59 15.80 10.79
CA PHE A 288 16.23 17.23 10.67
C PHE A 288 17.07 17.96 9.62
N ILE A 289 18.34 17.60 9.44
CA ILE A 289 19.18 18.13 8.36
C ILE A 289 18.55 17.81 7.00
N PHE A 290 18.21 16.54 6.75
CA PHE A 290 17.58 16.14 5.49
C PHE A 290 16.18 16.73 5.32
N LEU A 291 15.39 16.83 6.40
CA LEU A 291 14.07 17.45 6.37
C LEU A 291 14.15 18.91 5.91
N VAL A 292 15.06 19.71 6.49
CA VAL A 292 15.25 21.11 6.09
C VAL A 292 15.75 21.19 4.64
N LEU A 293 16.75 20.39 4.28
CA LEU A 293 17.31 20.38 2.93
C LEU A 293 16.24 20.06 1.88
N PHE A 294 15.49 18.97 2.05
CA PHE A 294 14.46 18.56 1.10
C PHE A 294 13.27 19.53 1.07
N THR A 295 12.94 20.17 2.20
CA THR A 295 11.91 21.23 2.23
C THR A 295 12.33 22.44 1.39
N VAL A 296 13.59 22.88 1.52
CA VAL A 296 14.12 24.00 0.72
C VAL A 296 14.14 23.67 -0.77
N LEU A 297 14.59 22.46 -1.13
CA LEU A 297 14.60 22.00 -2.52
C LEU A 297 13.19 21.93 -3.11
N LEU A 298 12.21 21.40 -2.36
CA LEU A 298 10.81 21.34 -2.79
C LEU A 298 10.23 22.74 -3.03
N ILE A 299 10.47 23.69 -2.10
CA ILE A 299 10.01 25.08 -2.27
C ILE A 299 10.64 25.72 -3.50
N ALA A 300 11.94 25.51 -3.71
CA ALA A 300 12.66 26.04 -4.87
C ALA A 300 12.10 25.47 -6.19
N GLU A 301 11.92 24.14 -6.26
CA GLU A 301 11.37 23.45 -7.43
C GLU A 301 9.96 23.95 -7.76
N VAL A 302 9.03 23.93 -6.80
CA VAL A 302 7.64 24.38 -7.00
C VAL A 302 7.59 25.85 -7.40
N SER A 303 8.46 26.69 -6.81
CA SER A 303 8.54 28.12 -7.16
C SER A 303 9.03 28.34 -8.59
N ILE A 304 10.07 27.61 -9.01
CA ILE A 304 10.60 27.67 -10.38
C ILE A 304 9.55 27.18 -11.36
N MET A 305 8.93 26.03 -11.10
CA MET A 305 7.89 25.44 -11.93
C MET A 305 6.70 26.40 -12.10
N CYS A 306 6.17 26.96 -11.00
CA CYS A 306 5.10 27.95 -11.06
C CYS A 306 5.50 29.20 -11.84
N ARG A 307 6.75 29.67 -11.69
CA ARG A 307 7.26 30.84 -12.42
C ARG A 307 7.36 30.58 -13.92
N VAL A 308 7.87 29.42 -14.32
CA VAL A 308 7.97 29.01 -15.73
C VAL A 308 6.59 28.89 -16.34
N ILE A 309 5.66 28.19 -15.67
CA ILE A 309 4.27 28.07 -16.13
C ILE A 309 3.63 29.45 -16.26
N LYS A 310 3.78 30.34 -15.27
CA LYS A 310 3.19 31.68 -15.31
C LYS A 310 3.77 32.56 -16.42
N ASN A 311 5.06 32.46 -16.72
CA ASN A 311 5.73 33.34 -17.68
C ASN A 311 5.80 32.78 -19.10
N TYR A 312 5.36 31.54 -19.33
CA TYR A 312 5.30 30.95 -20.66
C TYR A 312 4.45 31.79 -21.62
N LYS A 313 4.98 32.01 -22.83
CA LYS A 313 4.30 32.59 -23.99
C LYS A 313 4.53 31.67 -25.18
N SER A 314 3.46 31.26 -25.87
CA SER A 314 3.63 30.54 -27.13
C SER A 314 4.16 31.47 -28.22
N ALA A 315 4.90 30.93 -29.19
CA ALA A 315 5.47 31.69 -30.29
C ALA A 315 4.43 32.19 -31.33
N GLN A 316 3.13 32.10 -31.03
CA GLN A 316 2.02 32.36 -31.96
C GLN A 316 1.15 33.58 -31.58
N GLU A 317 1.60 34.45 -30.68
CA GLU A 317 1.01 35.80 -30.50
C GLU A 317 1.66 36.83 -31.44
#